data_AF-A0A1B8HKN6-F1
#
_entry.id   AF-A0A1B8HKN6-F1
#
_cell.length_a   1.000
_cell.length_b   1.000
_cell.length_c   1.000
_cell.angle_alpha   90.00
_cell.angle_beta   90.00
_cell.angle_gamma   90.00
#
_symmetry.space_group_name_H-M   'P 1'
#
loop_
_entity.id
_entity.type
_entity.pdbx_description
1 polymer ?
#
loop_
_entity_poly.entity_id
_entity_poly.type
_entity_poly.pdbx_seq_one_letter_code
_entity_poly.pdbx_strand_id
1 'polypeptide(L)'
;MSRPIDLIADITDEYIAKHFEGTNFGHTNYRDIVGNGCLKVMAGYHNGYTAQRILVNMGLITEKLRLTKRGREFLFWHFNYQPVNGLKID
;
A
#
# COMPACT_ATOMS: atom_id res chain seq x y z
N MET A 1 14.55 13.44 18.94
CA MET A 1 14.84 12.29 18.05
C MET A 1 13.64 12.09 17.15
N SER A 2 13.66 12.68 15.95
CA SER A 2 12.60 12.52 14.97
C SER A 2 12.75 11.13 14.35
N ARG A 3 11.72 10.27 14.36
CA ARG A 3 11.74 9.05 13.55
C ARG A 3 11.38 9.44 12.11
N PRO A 4 12.31 9.36 11.16
CA PRO A 4 12.01 9.53 9.74
C PRO A 4 11.22 8.31 9.28
N ILE A 5 10.15 8.54 8.52
CA ILE A 5 9.54 7.80 7.38
C ILE A 5 9.62 6.26 7.19
N ASP A 6 10.41 5.52 7.98
CA ASP A 6 10.73 4.10 7.81
C ASP A 6 9.79 3.15 8.62
N LEU A 7 8.51 3.48 8.74
CA LEU A 7 7.52 2.56 9.31
C LEU A 7 6.45 2.38 8.24
N ILE A 8 6.62 1.52 7.23
CA ILE A 8 7.26 0.20 7.24
C ILE A 8 8.59 0.25 6.44
N ALA A 9 9.73 0.12 7.12
CA ALA A 9 11.08 0.34 6.57
C ALA A 9 11.42 -0.36 5.24
N ASP A 10 10.66 -1.40 4.85
CA ASP A 10 10.90 -2.19 3.64
C ASP A 10 9.86 -2.03 2.52
N ILE A 11 8.84 -1.17 2.67
CA ILE A 11 7.84 -0.90 1.59
C ILE A 11 8.11 0.46 0.92
N THR A 12 9.26 0.57 0.27
CA THR A 12 9.65 1.74 -0.53
C THR A 12 8.91 1.78 -1.88
N ASP A 13 9.01 2.88 -2.62
CA ASP A 13 8.44 3.03 -3.96
C ASP A 13 9.01 1.97 -4.90
N GLU A 14 10.30 1.71 -4.79
CA GLU A 14 11.03 0.72 -5.58
C GLU A 14 10.56 -0.69 -5.25
N TYR A 15 10.34 -1.00 -3.96
CA TYR A 15 9.76 -2.27 -3.54
C TYR A 15 8.37 -2.46 -4.14
N ILE A 16 7.52 -1.42 -4.09
CA ILE A 16 6.18 -1.46 -4.68
C ILE A 16 6.29 -1.64 -6.20
N ALA A 17 7.08 -0.82 -6.89
CA ALA A 17 7.23 -0.87 -8.35
C ALA A 17 7.67 -2.25 -8.84
N LYS A 18 8.57 -2.93 -8.12
CA LYS A 18 8.99 -4.30 -8.43
C LYS A 18 7.82 -5.29 -8.46
N HIS A 19 6.81 -5.12 -7.61
CA HIS A 19 5.63 -5.99 -7.59
C HIS A 19 4.64 -5.69 -8.73
N PHE A 20 4.75 -4.52 -9.36
CA PHE A 20 3.93 -4.10 -10.51
C PHE A 20 4.63 -4.38 -11.85
N GLU A 21 5.87 -4.88 -11.85
CA GLU A 21 6.60 -5.21 -13.07
C GLU A 21 5.79 -6.20 -13.96
N GLY A 22 5.65 -5.87 -15.25
CA GLY A 22 4.86 -6.66 -16.20
C GLY A 22 3.34 -6.50 -16.08
N THR A 23 2.85 -5.59 -15.23
CA THR A 23 1.41 -5.27 -15.13
C THR A 23 1.09 -3.94 -15.79
N ASN A 24 -0.16 -3.76 -16.23
CA ASN A 24 -0.66 -2.49 -16.78
C ASN A 24 -1.90 -2.04 -16.01
N PHE A 25 -1.76 -0.96 -15.24
CA PHE A 25 -2.84 -0.32 -14.50
C PHE A 25 -3.27 1.02 -15.13
N GLY A 26 -2.71 1.40 -16.28
CA GLY A 26 -2.98 2.68 -16.96
C GLY A 26 -2.31 3.90 -16.32
N HIS A 27 -1.70 3.75 -15.14
CA HIS A 27 -1.00 4.79 -14.40
C HIS A 27 0.02 4.16 -13.42
N THR A 28 0.94 4.98 -12.90
CA THR A 28 2.09 4.53 -12.09
C THR A 28 2.04 4.98 -10.62
N ASN A 29 0.90 5.48 -10.13
CA ASN A 29 0.69 5.79 -8.70
C ASN A 29 0.49 4.50 -7.86
N TYR A 30 1.42 3.56 -7.96
CA TYR A 30 1.30 2.22 -7.39
C TYR A 30 1.09 2.21 -5.89
N ARG A 31 1.68 3.17 -5.15
CA ARG A 31 1.44 3.28 -3.71
C ARG A 31 -0.02 3.55 -3.39
N ASP A 32 -0.68 4.42 -4.14
CA ASP A 32 -2.11 4.69 -3.97
C ASP A 32 -2.95 3.47 -4.35
N ILE A 33 -2.56 2.73 -5.39
CA ILE A 33 -3.22 1.48 -5.75
C ILE A 33 -3.15 0.48 -4.59
N VAL A 34 -1.98 0.32 -3.98
CA VAL A 34 -1.77 -0.55 -2.82
C VAL A 34 -2.58 -0.07 -1.61
N GLY A 35 -2.56 1.23 -1.33
CA GLY A 35 -3.29 1.87 -0.24
C GLY A 35 -4.80 1.70 -0.36
N ASN A 36 -5.36 2.05 -1.52
CA ASN A 36 -6.76 1.88 -1.83
C ASN A 36 -7.16 0.39 -1.85
N GLY A 37 -6.27 -0.49 -2.32
CA GLY A 37 -6.49 -1.93 -2.29
C GLY A 37 -6.60 -2.48 -0.86
N CYS A 38 -5.75 -2.01 0.06
CA CYS A 38 -5.83 -2.33 1.48
C CYS A 38 -7.09 -1.75 2.12
N LEU A 39 -7.46 -0.52 1.78
CA LEU A 39 -8.68 0.14 2.26
C LEU A 39 -9.94 -0.62 1.83
N LYS A 40 -10.00 -1.05 0.58
CA LYS A 40 -11.09 -1.90 0.06
C LYS A 40 -11.26 -3.15 0.90
N VAL A 41 -10.15 -3.87 1.17
CA VAL A 41 -10.18 -5.09 1.99
C VAL A 41 -10.61 -4.79 3.42
N MET A 42 -10.13 -3.69 4.03
CA MET A 42 -10.61 -3.24 5.35
C MET A 42 -12.12 -3.03 5.37
N ALA A 43 -12.66 -2.42 4.32
CA ALA A 43 -14.08 -2.11 4.18
C ALA A 43 -14.93 -3.30 3.66
N GLY A 44 -14.34 -4.48 3.44
CA GLY A 44 -15.04 -5.67 2.97
C GLY A 44 -15.30 -5.72 1.45
N TYR A 45 -14.66 -4.86 0.67
CA TYR A 45 -14.72 -4.86 -0.79
C TYR A 45 -13.64 -5.74 -1.42
N HIS A 46 -13.95 -6.23 -2.63
CA HIS A 46 -13.02 -6.99 -3.46
C HIS A 46 -12.09 -6.07 -4.28
N ASN A 47 -10.93 -6.63 -4.65
CA ASN A 47 -10.01 -6.06 -5.62
C ASN A 47 -10.07 -6.86 -6.94
N GLY A 48 -9.59 -6.27 -8.03
CA GLY A 48 -9.30 -7.04 -9.24
C GLY A 48 -8.19 -8.07 -8.97
N TYR A 49 -8.19 -9.18 -9.72
CA TYR A 49 -7.31 -10.32 -9.46
C TYR A 49 -5.83 -9.93 -9.37
N THR A 50 -5.31 -9.16 -10.34
CA THR A 50 -3.91 -8.71 -10.35
C THR A 50 -3.55 -7.90 -9.11
N ALA A 51 -4.37 -6.90 -8.74
CA ALA A 51 -4.14 -6.10 -7.55
C ALA A 51 -4.20 -6.95 -6.28
N GLN A 52 -5.16 -7.89 -6.18
CA GLN A 52 -5.24 -8.80 -5.05
C GLN A 52 -3.98 -9.67 -4.93
N ARG A 53 -3.49 -10.23 -6.04
CA ARG A 53 -2.24 -11.03 -6.04
C ARG A 53 -1.05 -10.21 -5.59
N ILE A 54 -0.93 -8.96 -6.05
CA ILE A 54 0.12 -8.04 -5.59
C ILE A 54 0.05 -7.82 -4.08
N LEU A 55 -1.13 -7.50 -3.54
CA LEU A 55 -1.31 -7.29 -2.09
C LEU A 55 -0.99 -8.52 -1.25
N VAL A 56 -1.32 -9.72 -1.76
CA VAL A 56 -0.95 -10.99 -1.12
C VAL A 56 0.56 -11.22 -1.18
N ASN A 57 1.19 -11.03 -2.35
CA ASN A 57 2.63 -11.20 -2.54
C ASN A 57 3.45 -10.25 -1.65
N MET A 58 2.95 -9.03 -1.43
CA MET A 58 3.54 -8.06 -0.51
C MET A 58 3.25 -8.36 0.97
N GLY A 59 2.45 -9.39 1.27
CA GLY A 59 2.06 -9.78 2.63
C GLY A 59 1.13 -8.79 3.33
N LEU A 60 0.43 -7.93 2.58
CA LEU A 60 -0.47 -6.91 3.13
C LEU A 60 -1.85 -7.47 3.43
N ILE A 61 -2.30 -8.45 2.66
CA ILE A 61 -3.55 -9.17 2.89
C ILE A 61 -3.30 -10.69 2.81
N THR A 62 -4.22 -11.46 3.39
CA THR A 62 -4.29 -12.90 3.17
C THR A 62 -5.10 -13.23 1.93
N GLU A 63 -4.95 -14.45 1.39
CA GLU A 63 -5.77 -14.97 0.27
C GLU A 63 -7.29 -14.92 0.56
N LYS A 64 -7.68 -14.89 1.83
CA LYS A 64 -9.07 -14.78 2.30
C LYS A 64 -9.55 -13.33 2.48
N LEU A 65 -8.89 -12.36 1.85
CA LEU A 65 -9.24 -10.93 1.90
C LEU A 65 -9.33 -10.38 3.33
N ARG A 66 -8.27 -10.63 4.10
CA ARG A 66 -8.11 -10.04 5.44
C ARG A 66 -6.78 -9.30 5.52
N LEU A 67 -6.78 -8.09 6.09
CA LEU A 67 -5.55 -7.35 6.34
C LEU A 67 -4.64 -8.09 7.33
N THR A 68 -3.36 -8.17 7.00
CA THR A 68 -2.32 -8.61 7.93
C THR A 68 -1.95 -7.48 8.88
N LYS A 69 -1.08 -7.74 9.87
CA LYS A 69 -0.49 -6.68 10.70
C LYS A 69 0.24 -5.64 9.83
N ARG A 70 1.05 -6.13 8.88
CA ARG A 70 1.79 -5.31 7.90
C ARG A 70 0.84 -4.47 7.03
N GLY A 71 -0.26 -5.05 6.55
CA GLY A 71 -1.28 -4.31 5.79
C GLY A 71 -1.94 -3.20 6.60
N ARG A 72 -2.26 -3.44 7.88
CA ARG A 72 -2.82 -2.41 8.77
C ARG A 72 -1.85 -1.28 9.02
N GLU A 73 -0.58 -1.59 9.27
CA GLU A 73 0.47 -0.58 9.46
C GLU A 73 0.64 0.26 8.19
N PHE A 74 0.73 -0.38 7.02
CA PHE A 74 0.86 0.30 5.74
C PHE A 74 -0.29 1.27 5.51
N LEU A 75 -1.52 0.78 5.68
CA LEU A 75 -2.74 1.55 5.48
C LEU A 75 -2.83 2.74 6.43
N PHE A 76 -2.47 2.55 7.71
CA PHE A 76 -2.45 3.62 8.70
C PHE A 76 -1.51 4.74 8.26
N TRP A 77 -0.26 4.42 7.91
CA TRP A 77 0.72 5.43 7.52
C TRP A 77 0.40 6.07 6.17
N HIS A 78 -0.09 5.30 5.20
CA HIS A 78 -0.47 5.84 3.89
C HIS A 78 -1.52 6.95 3.98
N PHE A 79 -2.52 6.81 4.84
CA PHE A 79 -3.60 7.81 4.98
C PHE A 79 -3.43 8.81 6.13
N ASN A 80 -2.66 8.48 7.17
CA ASN A 80 -2.51 9.34 8.36
C ASN A 80 -1.14 10.02 8.48
N TYR A 81 -0.13 9.63 7.69
CA TYR A 81 1.15 10.32 7.75
C TYR A 81 1.06 11.67 7.04
N GLN A 82 1.27 12.74 7.80
CA GLN A 82 1.59 14.06 7.28
C GLN A 82 3.06 14.32 7.65
N PRO A 83 3.99 14.46 6.70
CA PRO A 83 5.33 14.89 7.04
C PRO A 83 5.24 16.25 7.74
N VAL A 84 5.93 16.38 8.87
CA VAL A 84 6.13 17.66 9.57
C VAL A 84 7.05 18.50 8.69
N ASN A 85 6.46 19.10 7.64
CA ASN A 85 6.94 20.10 6.67
C ASN A 85 5.96 20.27 5.48
N GLY A 86 4.74 19.73 5.55
CA GLY A 86 3.56 20.52 5.20
C GLY A 86 3.34 20.95 3.74
N LEU A 87 3.72 20.14 2.74
CA LEU A 87 3.13 20.26 1.40
C LEU A 87 2.51 18.92 0.99
N LYS A 88 1.20 18.81 1.15
CA LYS A 88 0.38 18.07 0.19
C LYS A 88 0.30 19.00 -1.02
N ILE A 89 0.99 18.64 -2.11
CA ILE A 89 0.71 19.25 -3.41
C ILE A 89 -0.49 18.48 -3.95
N ASP A 90 -1.61 19.18 -3.98
CA ASP A 90 -2.84 18.85 -4.69
C ASP A 90 -2.61 18.55 -6.18
#